data_AF-A0A2C6LHX6-F1
#
_entry.id   AF-A0A2C6LHX6-F1
#
_cell.length_a   1.000
_cell.length_b   1.000
_cell.length_c   1.000
_cell.angle_alpha   90.00
_cell.angle_beta   90.00
_cell.angle_gamma   90.00
#
_symmetry.space_group_name_H-M   'P 1'
#
loop_
_entity.id
_entity.type
_entity.pdbx_description
1 polymer ?
#
loop_
_entity_poly.entity_id
_entity_poly.type
_entity_poly.pdbx_seq_one_letter_code
_entity_poly.pdbx_strand_id
1 'polypeptide(L)'
;MDKDTNKSTYNQLFQAIYNEKFLSNVKESEVDAYAKKLTVVKLIQLVAYAQLEQLEGLRHISNSLNDDNFSAAVGINSISASQLSRKLRD
;
A
#
# COMPACT_ATOMS: atom_id res chain seq x y z
N MET A 1 -31.37 -4.83 -3.53
CA MET A 1 -30.71 -3.82 -4.40
C MET A 1 -29.76 -3.05 -3.50
N ASP A 2 -28.58 -3.59 -3.28
CA ASP A 2 -27.53 -2.92 -2.52
C ASP A 2 -26.39 -2.66 -3.51
N LYS A 3 -26.07 -1.40 -3.72
CA LYS A 3 -25.04 -1.00 -4.68
C LYS A 3 -23.70 -1.12 -3.96
N ASP A 4 -23.14 -2.32 -3.98
CA ASP A 4 -21.76 -2.62 -3.59
C ASP A 4 -20.76 -1.89 -4.50
N THR A 5 -20.61 -0.59 -4.30
CA THR A 5 -19.41 0.15 -4.70
C THR A 5 -19.29 1.39 -3.85
N ASN A 6 -19.14 1.21 -2.53
CA ASN A 6 -18.62 2.27 -1.69
C ASN A 6 -17.15 2.47 -2.11
N LYS A 7 -16.91 3.29 -3.16
CA LYS A 7 -15.60 3.81 -3.50
C LYS A 7 -15.13 4.62 -2.30
N SER A 8 -14.47 3.98 -1.34
CA SER A 8 -13.92 4.67 -0.18
C SER A 8 -13.04 5.83 -0.66
N THR A 9 -13.05 6.95 0.07
CA THR A 9 -12.17 8.11 -0.20
C THR A 9 -10.72 7.68 -0.36
N TYR A 10 -10.32 6.66 0.40
CA TYR A 10 -9.04 5.99 0.28
C TYR A 10 -8.77 5.45 -1.14
N ASN A 11 -9.68 4.64 -1.70
CA ASN A 11 -9.52 4.11 -3.06
C ASN A 11 -9.56 5.21 -4.13
N GLN A 12 -10.34 6.27 -3.90
CA GLN A 12 -10.40 7.41 -4.83
C GLN A 12 -9.07 8.19 -4.87
N LEU A 13 -8.41 8.39 -3.72
CA LEU A 13 -7.12 9.07 -3.64
C LEU A 13 -6.07 8.46 -4.57
N PHE A 14 -6.06 7.13 -4.67
CA PHE A 14 -5.07 6.43 -5.47
C PHE A 14 -5.48 6.18 -6.92
N GLN A 15 -6.72 6.47 -7.35
CA GLN A 15 -7.13 6.29 -8.75
C GLN A 15 -6.31 7.16 -9.72
N ALA A 16 -5.87 8.33 -9.28
CA ALA A 16 -5.00 9.20 -10.09
C ALA A 16 -3.60 8.59 -10.31
N ILE A 17 -3.13 7.79 -9.35
CA ILE A 17 -1.81 7.15 -9.36
C ILE A 17 -1.87 5.80 -10.09
N TYR A 18 -2.89 4.99 -9.81
CA TYR A 18 -3.08 3.64 -10.34
C TYR A 18 -3.84 3.61 -11.66
N ASN A 19 -3.48 4.50 -12.58
CA ASN A 19 -4.02 4.44 -13.94
C ASN A 19 -3.54 3.17 -14.67
N GLU A 20 -4.21 2.83 -15.77
CA GLU A 20 -3.92 1.60 -16.54
C GLU A 20 -2.46 1.50 -16.94
N LYS A 21 -1.84 2.61 -17.37
CA LYS A 21 -0.43 2.64 -17.76
C LYS A 21 0.50 2.28 -16.60
N PHE A 22 0.25 2.84 -15.41
CA PHE A 22 1.03 2.50 -14.22
C PHE A 22 0.90 1.02 -13.88
N LEU A 23 -0.32 0.48 -13.84
CA LEU A 23 -0.56 -0.92 -13.51
C LEU A 23 0.04 -1.88 -14.54
N SER A 24 0.01 -1.53 -15.83
CA SER A 24 0.68 -2.29 -16.89
C SER A 24 2.20 -2.29 -16.70
N ASN A 25 2.81 -1.14 -16.42
CA ASN A 25 4.25 -1.06 -16.15
C ASN A 25 4.66 -1.90 -14.94
N VAL A 26 3.87 -1.90 -13.86
CA VAL A 26 4.13 -2.75 -12.67
C VAL A 26 4.08 -4.23 -13.04
N LYS A 27 3.14 -4.64 -13.89
CA LYS A 27 3.04 -6.03 -14.36
C LYS A 27 4.22 -6.42 -15.26
N GLU A 28 4.57 -5.57 -16.22
CA GLU A 28 5.63 -5.84 -17.20
C GLU A 28 7.03 -5.83 -16.59
N SER A 29 7.26 -5.01 -15.55
CA SER A 29 8.57 -4.92 -14.88
C SER A 29 8.86 -6.07 -13.91
N GLU A 30 7.90 -6.97 -13.68
CA GLU A 30 8.02 -8.10 -12.75
C GLU A 30 8.48 -7.72 -11.32
N VAL A 31 8.35 -6.44 -10.94
CA VAL A 31 8.77 -5.90 -9.62
C VAL A 31 8.07 -6.57 -8.44
N ASP A 32 6.94 -7.22 -8.71
CA ASP A 32 6.14 -7.96 -7.75
C ASP A 32 6.19 -9.49 -7.94
N ALA A 33 6.99 -10.03 -8.87
CA ALA A 33 7.03 -11.47 -9.18
C ALA A 33 7.32 -12.36 -7.97
N TYR A 34 8.13 -11.85 -7.02
CA TYR A 34 8.46 -12.55 -5.77
C TYR A 34 7.80 -11.92 -4.53
N ALA A 35 7.01 -10.85 -4.71
CA ALA A 35 6.42 -10.09 -3.62
C ALA A 35 5.05 -10.68 -3.22
N LYS A 36 5.04 -11.61 -2.27
CA LYS A 36 3.77 -12.22 -1.79
C LYS A 36 2.94 -11.30 -0.90
N LYS A 37 3.57 -10.43 -0.10
CA LYS A 37 2.90 -9.62 0.94
C LYS A 37 2.92 -8.11 0.68
N LEU A 38 4.04 -7.60 0.16
CA LEU A 38 4.30 -6.18 -0.05
C LEU A 38 4.54 -5.92 -1.54
N THR A 39 3.44 -5.77 -2.29
CA THR A 39 3.50 -5.33 -3.69
C THR A 39 3.89 -3.86 -3.79
N VAL A 40 4.34 -3.40 -4.95
CA VAL A 40 4.66 -1.97 -5.17
C VAL A 40 3.46 -1.08 -4.90
N VAL A 41 2.26 -1.51 -5.31
CA VAL A 41 1.00 -0.79 -5.02
C VAL A 41 0.81 -0.61 -3.52
N LYS A 42 0.95 -1.69 -2.75
CA LYS A 42 0.85 -1.70 -1.29
C LYS A 42 1.93 -0.86 -0.62
N LEU A 43 3.15 -0.86 -1.15
CA LEU A 43 4.23 0.00 -0.65
C LEU A 43 3.89 1.48 -0.86
N ILE A 44 3.39 1.86 -2.03
CA ILE A 44 2.96 3.25 -2.30
C ILE A 44 1.86 3.68 -1.33
N GLN A 45 0.89 2.80 -1.08
CA GLN A 45 -0.18 3.06 -0.10
C GLN A 45 0.37 3.33 1.30
N LEU A 46 1.29 2.50 1.79
CA LEU A 46 1.92 2.67 3.11
C LEU A 46 2.74 3.96 3.20
N VAL A 47 3.52 4.28 2.16
CA VAL A 47 4.35 5.49 2.14
C VAL A 47 3.47 6.75 2.04
N ALA A 48 2.42 6.74 1.20
CA ALA A 48 1.49 7.86 1.10
C ALA A 48 0.77 8.12 2.43
N TYR A 49 0.29 7.06 3.09
CA TYR A 49 -0.28 7.17 4.42
C TYR A 49 0.72 7.74 5.44
N ALA A 50 1.96 7.26 5.43
CA ALA A 50 3.01 7.75 6.30
C ALA A 50 3.29 9.25 6.12
N GLN A 51 3.21 9.76 4.89
CA GLN A 51 3.36 11.19 4.60
C GLN A 51 2.16 12.00 5.11
N LEU A 52 0.93 11.51 4.90
CA LEU A 52 -0.30 12.18 5.34
C LEU A 52 -0.39 12.27 6.87
N GLU A 53 -0.06 11.18 7.56
CA GLU A 53 -0.09 11.08 9.01
C GLU A 53 1.23 11.48 9.69
N GLN A 54 2.20 11.97 8.90
CA GLN A 54 3.51 12.42 9.38
C GLN A 54 4.23 11.39 10.27
N LEU A 55 4.18 10.11 9.88
CA LEU A 55 4.79 9.02 10.65
C LEU A 55 6.32 9.09 10.58
N GLU A 56 6.96 9.18 11.74
CA GLU A 56 8.42 9.33 11.86
C GLU A 56 9.15 7.97 11.70
N GLY A 57 9.09 7.40 10.50
CA GLY A 57 9.93 6.27 10.10
C GLY A 57 9.26 4.90 10.10
N LEU A 58 10.03 3.90 9.63
CA LEU A 58 9.51 2.58 9.23
C LEU A 58 8.83 1.79 10.35
N ARG A 59 9.22 2.03 11.61
CA ARG A 59 8.57 1.38 12.76
C ARG A 59 7.17 1.94 13.00
N HIS A 60 6.97 3.24 12.83
CA HIS A 60 5.64 3.85 12.93
C HIS A 60 4.73 3.38 11.79
N ILE A 61 5.26 3.24 10.58
CA ILE A 61 4.53 2.66 9.43
C ILE A 61 4.14 1.19 9.70
N SER A 62 5.07 0.41 10.25
CA SER A 62 4.82 -0.98 10.64
C SER A 62 3.72 -1.08 11.70
N ASN A 63 3.74 -0.19 12.70
CA ASN A 63 2.76 -0.13 13.78
C ASN A 63 1.39 0.40 13.34
N SER A 64 1.29 1.19 12.26
CA SER A 64 0.00 1.71 11.81
C SER A 64 -0.94 0.62 11.29
N LEU A 65 -0.40 -0.55 10.91
CA LEU A 65 -1.19 -1.73 10.54
C LEU A 65 -1.86 -2.43 11.74
N ASN A 66 -1.62 -1.96 12.97
CA ASN A 66 -2.39 -2.40 14.14
C ASN A 66 -3.81 -1.80 14.16
N ASP A 67 -4.08 -0.78 13.34
CA ASP A 67 -5.44 -0.32 13.07
C ASP A 67 -6.10 -1.24 12.04
N ASP A 68 -7.14 -1.95 12.45
CA ASP A 68 -7.85 -2.93 11.61
C ASP A 68 -8.47 -2.29 10.36
N ASN A 69 -8.92 -1.03 10.43
CA ASN A 69 -9.48 -0.32 9.27
C ASN A 69 -8.40 -0.02 8.25
N PHE A 70 -7.25 0.47 8.70
CA PHE A 70 -6.11 0.75 7.81
C PHE A 70 -5.55 -0.55 7.21
N SER A 71 -5.38 -1.58 8.05
CA SER A 71 -4.93 -2.91 7.66
C SER A 71 -5.84 -3.52 6.57
N ALA A 72 -7.16 -3.43 6.75
CA ALA A 72 -8.14 -3.88 5.77
C ALA A 72 -8.12 -3.03 4.48
N ALA A 73 -7.97 -1.71 4.59
CA ALA A 73 -7.94 -0.81 3.43
C ALA A 73 -6.72 -1.04 2.52
N VAL A 74 -5.54 -1.30 3.11
CA VAL A 74 -4.30 -1.62 2.36
C VAL A 74 -4.23 -3.11 1.99
N GLY A 75 -4.97 -3.97 2.70
CA GLY A 75 -4.95 -5.42 2.54
C GLY A 75 -3.64 -6.06 3.03
N ILE A 76 -3.07 -5.55 4.13
CA ILE A 76 -1.84 -6.07 4.75
C ILE A 76 -2.07 -6.27 6.25
N ASN A 77 -2.15 -7.52 6.69
CA ASN A 77 -2.38 -7.83 8.11
C ASN A 77 -1.23 -7.39 9.02
N SER A 78 0.02 -7.39 8.52
CA SER A 78 1.20 -6.97 9.27
C SER A 78 2.41 -6.82 8.38
N ILE A 79 3.39 -6.01 8.76
CA ILE A 79 4.71 -6.02 8.13
C ILE A 79 5.74 -5.48 9.11
N SER A 80 6.95 -6.02 9.14
CA SER A 80 8.01 -5.48 9.99
C SER A 80 8.72 -4.29 9.33
N ALA A 81 9.28 -3.40 10.14
CA ALA A 81 10.13 -2.31 9.67
C ALA A 81 11.33 -2.81 8.83
N SER A 82 11.87 -3.99 9.13
CA SER A 82 12.98 -4.59 8.38
C SER A 82 12.54 -5.12 7.01
N GLN A 83 11.30 -5.59 6.85
CA GLN A 83 10.74 -5.96 5.55
C GLN A 83 10.51 -4.71 4.68
N LEU A 84 9.97 -3.63 5.27
CA LEU A 84 9.82 -2.34 4.58
C LEU A 84 11.18 -1.80 4.11
N SER A 85 12.19 -1.84 4.98
CA SER A 85 13.52 -1.32 4.63
C SER A 85 14.17 -2.08 3.47
N ARG A 86 14.00 -3.41 3.38
CA ARG A 86 14.54 -4.20 2.27
C ARG A 86 13.91 -3.79 0.95
N LYS A 87 12.58 -3.75 0.90
CA LYS A 87 11.84 -3.38 -0.32
C LYS A 87 12.11 -1.95 -0.80
N LEU A 88 12.49 -1.03 0.10
CA LEU A 88 12.88 0.34 -0.26
C LEU A 88 14.33 0.47 -0.73
N ARG A 89 15.18 -0.55 -0.53
CA ARG A 89 16.58 -0.57 -0.98
C ARG A 89 16.75 -1.30 -2.31
N ASP A 90 15.82 -2.21 -2.64
CA ASP A 90 15.75 -2.93 -3.90
C ASP A 90 15.41 -1.97 -5.06
#